data_AF-A0A819K8K5-F1
#
_entry.id   AF-A0A819K8K5-F1
#
_cell.length_a   1.000
_cell.length_b   1.000
_cell.length_c   1.000
_cell.angle_alpha   90.00
_cell.angle_beta   90.00
_cell.angle_gamma   90.00
#
_symmetry.space_group_name_H-M   'P 1'
#
loop_
_entity.id
_entity.type
_entity.pdbx_description
1 polymer ?
#
loop_
_entity_poly.entity_id
_entity_poly.type
_entity_poly.pdbx_seq_one_letter_code
_entity_poly.pdbx_strand_id
1 'polypeptide(L)'
;MSIRSTRAAKQALFINGIGSGLIVFFSGFIGVIIYAYYVDCDPYTSKQIQDIDQILPYFVMDVLSDKKGLPGVFLACIFSGSLSTISSGLNSLSAVIIEDVYKRLIGRQMTDQRQGFISKILSVILGIVVMLLTYVVSYFDSILNATLSLFGVIEGPIMGVFVLGLFFPRANRRGALIGFVTGLAFLLWIFLGAQITKKQMKNVSLSLSIANCSETISNTSTNWTTTTTVAMHTSLK
;
A
#
# COMPACT_ATOMS: atom_id res chain seq x y z
N MET A 1 19.06 2.78 13.26
CA MET A 1 20.14 3.15 12.31
C MET A 1 21.49 2.98 13.01
N SER A 2 22.44 2.27 12.40
CA SER A 2 23.83 2.21 12.89
C SER A 2 24.74 2.95 11.91
N ILE A 3 24.86 4.27 12.08
CA ILE A 3 25.70 5.13 11.25
C ILE A 3 26.78 5.74 12.15
N ARG A 4 28.06 5.59 11.75
CA ARG A 4 29.23 6.01 12.54
C ARG A 4 29.34 7.52 12.82
N SER A 5 28.59 8.38 12.12
CA SER A 5 28.69 9.84 12.25
C SER A 5 27.33 10.52 12.16
N THR A 6 27.09 11.48 13.04
CA THR A 6 25.89 12.34 13.05
C THR A 6 25.75 13.15 11.76
N ARG A 7 26.87 13.50 11.09
CA ARG A 7 26.84 14.20 9.79
C ARG A 7 26.28 13.31 8.68
N ALA A 8 26.74 12.06 8.63
CA ALA A 8 26.25 11.07 7.67
C ALA A 8 24.77 10.72 7.93
N ALA A 9 24.34 10.66 9.20
CA ALA A 9 22.92 10.45 9.54
C ALA A 9 22.03 11.61 9.06
N LYS A 10 22.46 12.87 9.24
CA LYS A 10 21.76 14.06 8.71
C LYS A 10 21.71 14.06 7.17
N GLN A 11 22.80 13.70 6.51
CA GLN A 11 22.84 13.59 5.04
C GLN A 11 21.91 12.48 4.53
N ALA A 12 21.90 11.30 5.15
CA ALA A 12 21.01 10.21 4.77
C ALA A 12 19.52 10.61 4.91
N LEU A 13 19.16 11.30 6.00
CA LEU A 13 17.80 11.81 6.20
C LEU A 13 17.40 12.84 5.14
N PHE A 14 18.30 13.76 4.78
CA PHE A 14 18.06 14.78 3.76
C PHE A 14 17.91 14.17 2.35
N ILE A 15 18.77 13.22 1.99
CA ILE A 15 18.69 12.49 0.72
C ILE A 15 17.38 11.70 0.64
N ASN A 16 16.98 11.03 1.73
CA ASN A 16 15.70 10.33 1.79
C ASN A 16 14.51 11.28 1.60
N GLY A 17 14.51 12.43 2.29
CA GLY A 17 13.46 13.44 2.16
C GLY A 17 13.31 13.99 0.73
N ILE A 18 14.42 14.32 0.07
CA ILE A 18 14.41 14.74 -1.35
C ILE A 18 13.92 13.60 -2.24
N GLY A 19 14.42 12.38 -2.05
CA GLY A 19 14.02 11.21 -2.84
C GLY A 19 12.52 10.93 -2.75
N SER A 20 11.96 10.89 -1.54
CA SER A 20 10.51 10.75 -1.33
C SER A 20 9.72 11.90 -1.97
N GLY A 21 10.17 13.15 -1.85
CA GLY A 21 9.54 14.31 -2.48
C GLY A 21 9.48 14.21 -4.01
N LEU A 22 10.58 13.81 -4.64
CA LEU A 22 10.65 13.59 -6.09
C LEU A 22 9.73 12.44 -6.55
N ILE A 23 9.70 11.33 -5.81
CA ILE A 23 8.82 10.18 -6.13
C ILE A 23 7.35 10.60 -6.09
N VAL A 24 6.93 11.34 -5.06
CA VAL A 24 5.54 11.85 -4.95
C VAL A 24 5.22 12.84 -6.06
N PHE A 25 6.15 13.74 -6.40
CA PHE A 25 5.97 14.70 -7.50
C PHE A 25 5.76 14.00 -8.85
N PHE A 26 6.62 13.04 -9.22
CA PHE A 26 6.48 12.29 -10.47
C PHE A 26 5.21 11.42 -10.48
N SER A 27 4.86 10.80 -9.36
CA SER A 27 3.61 10.03 -9.22
C SER A 27 2.37 10.89 -9.50
N GLY A 28 2.31 12.09 -8.90
CA GLY A 28 1.24 13.06 -9.17
C GLY A 28 1.20 13.52 -10.62
N PHE A 29 2.36 13.80 -11.23
CA PHE A 29 2.47 14.22 -12.62
C PHE A 29 1.98 13.13 -13.60
N ILE A 30 2.33 11.87 -13.35
CA ILE A 30 1.84 10.71 -14.12
C ILE A 30 0.30 10.60 -14.01
N GLY A 31 -0.28 10.82 -12.83
CA GLY A 31 -1.73 10.85 -12.65
C GLY A 31 -2.44 11.91 -13.51
N VAL A 32 -1.84 13.11 -13.66
CA VAL A 32 -2.37 14.17 -14.54
C VAL A 32 -2.26 13.78 -16.02
N ILE A 33 -1.18 13.11 -16.44
CA ILE A 33 -1.03 12.60 -17.82
C ILE A 33 -2.09 11.55 -18.14
N ILE A 34 -2.30 10.58 -17.25
CA ILE A 34 -3.31 9.52 -17.40
C ILE A 34 -4.71 10.13 -17.52
N TYR A 35 -5.04 11.12 -16.67
CA TYR A 35 -6.30 11.85 -16.76
C TYR A 35 -6.47 12.57 -18.10
N ALA A 36 -5.43 13.26 -18.59
CA ALA A 36 -5.49 13.96 -19.87
C ALA A 36 -5.59 13.02 -21.09
N TYR A 37 -5.08 11.78 -20.99
CA TYR A 37 -5.16 10.78 -22.04
C TYR A 37 -6.52 10.08 -22.11
N TYR A 38 -7.13 9.77 -20.95
CA TYR A 38 -8.41 9.05 -20.86
C TYR A 38 -9.64 9.94 -20.61
N VAL A 39 -9.56 11.25 -20.87
CA VAL A 39 -10.68 12.19 -20.66
C VAL A 39 -11.90 11.90 -21.56
N ASP A 40 -11.64 11.43 -22.80
CA ASP A 40 -12.66 11.15 -23.83
C ASP A 40 -13.16 9.70 -23.84
N CYS A 41 -12.38 8.80 -23.24
CA CYS A 41 -12.73 7.40 -23.05
C CYS A 41 -12.03 6.84 -21.80
N ASP A 42 -12.77 6.72 -20.71
CA ASP A 42 -12.26 6.12 -19.47
C ASP A 42 -12.27 4.57 -19.53
N PRO A 43 -11.12 3.89 -19.40
CA PRO A 43 -11.04 2.41 -19.41
C PRO A 43 -11.68 1.77 -18.16
N TYR A 44 -11.87 2.52 -17.06
CA TYR A 44 -12.60 2.04 -15.89
C TYR A 44 -14.12 2.02 -16.15
N THR A 45 -14.70 3.16 -16.56
CA THR A 45 -16.15 3.25 -16.86
C THR A 45 -16.57 2.40 -18.07
N SER A 46 -15.69 2.21 -19.07
CA SER A 46 -15.92 1.28 -20.19
C SER A 46 -15.70 -0.21 -19.87
N LYS A 47 -15.38 -0.55 -18.60
CA LYS A 47 -15.18 -1.92 -18.09
C LYS A 47 -14.01 -2.69 -18.73
N GLN A 48 -13.03 -1.99 -19.28
CA GLN A 48 -11.77 -2.59 -19.72
C GLN A 48 -10.87 -2.96 -18.52
N ILE A 49 -11.10 -2.31 -17.37
CA ILE A 49 -10.40 -2.52 -16.10
C ILE A 49 -11.43 -2.82 -15.00
N GLN A 50 -11.08 -3.70 -14.06
CA GLN A 50 -11.93 -4.05 -12.91
C GLN A 50 -11.74 -3.11 -11.71
N ASP A 51 -10.48 -2.77 -11.36
CA ASP A 51 -10.15 -1.89 -10.24
C ASP A 51 -9.40 -0.63 -10.69
N ILE A 52 -9.74 0.52 -10.09
CA ILE A 52 -9.06 1.79 -10.40
C ILE A 52 -7.55 1.77 -10.11
N ASP A 53 -7.10 0.94 -9.17
CA ASP A 53 -5.68 0.77 -8.82
C ASP A 53 -4.86 0.13 -9.96
N GLN A 54 -5.50 -0.46 -10.97
CA GLN A 54 -4.86 -1.07 -12.16
C GLN A 54 -4.67 -0.08 -13.33
N ILE A 55 -5.15 1.17 -13.22
CA ILE A 55 -5.12 2.17 -14.31
C ILE A 55 -3.71 2.48 -14.83
N LEU A 56 -2.72 2.56 -13.94
CA LEU A 56 -1.33 2.89 -14.29
C LEU A 56 -0.64 1.73 -15.03
N PRO A 57 -0.69 0.47 -14.56
CA PRO A 57 -0.26 -0.68 -15.35
C PRO A 57 -0.94 -0.77 -16.72
N TYR A 58 -2.26 -0.52 -16.79
CA TYR A 58 -3.00 -0.55 -18.06
C TYR A 58 -2.50 0.52 -19.05
N PHE A 59 -2.37 1.77 -18.60
CA PHE A 59 -1.83 2.88 -19.40
C PHE A 59 -0.44 2.57 -20.00
N VAL A 60 0.44 1.96 -19.21
CA VAL A 60 1.77 1.57 -19.68
C VAL A 60 1.70 0.44 -20.72
N MET A 61 0.82 -0.55 -20.53
CA MET A 61 0.63 -1.62 -21.51
C MET A 61 0.05 -1.11 -22.84
N ASP A 62 -0.84 -0.13 -22.79
CA ASP A 62 -1.47 0.51 -23.96
C ASP A 62 -0.45 1.34 -24.76
N VAL A 63 0.15 2.36 -24.13
CA VAL A 63 1.05 3.33 -24.77
C VAL A 63 2.36 2.70 -25.25
N LEU A 64 2.88 1.68 -24.55
CA LEU A 64 4.17 1.04 -24.86
C LEU A 64 4.01 -0.36 -25.51
N SER A 65 2.81 -0.66 -26.01
CA SER A 65 2.46 -1.90 -26.73
C SER A 65 3.38 -2.16 -27.94
N ASP A 66 3.90 -1.11 -28.59
CA ASP A 66 4.82 -1.20 -29.71
C ASP A 66 6.27 -1.56 -29.30
N LYS A 67 6.68 -1.27 -28.07
CA LYS A 67 8.04 -1.52 -27.53
C LYS A 67 8.10 -2.83 -26.76
N LYS A 68 8.27 -3.94 -27.49
CA LYS A 68 8.50 -5.28 -26.89
C LYS A 68 9.54 -5.26 -25.77
N GLY A 69 9.13 -5.72 -24.59
CA GLY A 69 9.97 -5.83 -23.38
C GLY A 69 9.91 -4.62 -22.43
N LEU A 70 9.59 -3.41 -22.91
CA LEU A 70 9.60 -2.20 -22.08
C LEU A 70 8.49 -2.20 -20.99
N PRO A 71 7.24 -2.64 -21.27
CA PRO A 71 6.25 -2.85 -20.20
C PRO A 71 6.67 -3.91 -19.16
N GLY A 72 7.44 -4.92 -19.58
CA GLY A 72 8.00 -5.93 -18.67
C GLY A 72 9.05 -5.36 -17.72
N VAL A 73 9.92 -4.47 -18.21
CA VAL A 73 10.88 -3.73 -17.36
C VAL A 73 10.15 -2.83 -16.37
N PHE A 74 9.12 -2.10 -16.81
CA PHE A 74 8.28 -1.28 -15.92
C PHE A 74 7.67 -2.11 -14.78
N LEU A 75 7.04 -3.24 -15.10
CA LEU A 75 6.43 -4.12 -14.11
C LEU A 75 7.47 -4.72 -13.14
N ALA A 76 8.66 -5.07 -13.64
CA ALA A 76 9.78 -5.53 -12.80
C ALA A 76 10.27 -4.43 -11.84
N CYS A 77 10.32 -3.17 -12.27
CA CYS A 77 10.66 -2.03 -11.40
C CYS A 77 9.64 -1.84 -10.26
N ILE A 78 8.33 -1.95 -10.55
CA ILE A 78 7.27 -1.89 -9.53
C ILE A 78 7.46 -3.01 -8.49
N PHE A 79 7.58 -4.27 -8.93
CA PHE A 79 7.75 -5.39 -8.01
C PHE A 79 9.04 -5.28 -7.18
N SER A 80 10.13 -4.79 -7.77
CA SER A 80 11.40 -4.55 -7.06
C SER A 80 11.23 -3.51 -5.93
N GLY A 81 10.58 -2.37 -6.21
CA GLY A 81 10.33 -1.31 -5.22
C GLY A 81 9.41 -1.78 -4.09
N SER A 82 8.31 -2.45 -4.42
CA SER A 82 7.37 -3.03 -3.46
C SER A 82 8.04 -4.09 -2.57
N LEU A 83 8.81 -5.01 -3.17
CA LEU A 83 9.50 -6.06 -2.43
C LEU A 83 10.61 -5.51 -1.51
N SER A 84 11.32 -4.45 -1.94
CA SER A 84 12.30 -3.76 -1.09
C SER A 84 11.65 -3.18 0.18
N THR A 85 10.50 -2.52 0.01
CA THR A 85 9.72 -1.96 1.12
C THR A 85 9.25 -3.06 2.06
N ILE A 86 8.60 -4.12 1.54
CA ILE A 86 8.12 -5.26 2.32
C ILE A 86 9.26 -5.95 3.08
N SER A 87 10.40 -6.20 2.41
CA SER A 87 11.57 -6.84 3.03
C SER A 87 12.12 -6.01 4.19
N SER A 88 12.27 -4.69 4.00
CA SER A 88 12.75 -3.79 5.06
C SER A 88 11.79 -3.71 6.25
N GLY A 89 10.47 -3.71 5.99
CA GLY A 89 9.41 -3.73 7.00
C GLY A 89 9.40 -5.02 7.82
N LEU A 90 9.38 -6.18 7.16
CA LEU A 90 9.40 -7.50 7.81
C LEU A 90 10.66 -7.68 8.66
N ASN A 91 11.83 -7.28 8.16
CA ASN A 91 13.09 -7.34 8.91
C ASN A 91 13.06 -6.42 10.15
N SER A 92 12.49 -5.21 10.01
CA SER A 92 12.38 -4.26 11.12
C SER A 92 11.38 -4.74 12.19
N LEU A 93 10.23 -5.28 11.79
CA LEU A 93 9.24 -5.86 12.69
C LEU A 93 9.78 -7.10 13.41
N SER A 94 10.52 -7.96 12.71
CA SER A 94 11.20 -9.12 13.28
C SER A 94 12.23 -8.70 14.36
N ALA A 95 13.01 -7.64 14.10
CA ALA A 95 13.91 -7.06 15.09
C ALA A 95 13.16 -6.48 16.30
N VAL A 96 12.08 -5.72 16.08
CA VAL A 96 11.24 -5.15 17.15
C VAL A 96 10.67 -6.25 18.06
N ILE A 97 10.16 -7.35 17.51
CA ILE A 97 9.63 -8.46 18.31
C ILE A 97 10.75 -9.11 19.17
N ILE A 98 11.97 -9.24 18.65
CA ILE A 98 13.08 -9.81 19.42
C ILE A 98 13.53 -8.83 20.54
N GLU A 99 13.67 -7.56 20.23
CA GLU A 99 14.17 -6.55 21.18
C GLU A 99 13.11 -6.16 22.24
N ASP A 100 11.86 -5.89 21.85
CA ASP A 100 10.83 -5.37 22.75
C ASP A 100 9.99 -6.46 23.42
N VAL A 101 9.78 -7.61 22.77
CA VAL A 101 8.92 -8.70 23.27
C VAL A 101 9.77 -9.84 23.86
N TYR A 102 10.66 -10.46 23.08
CA TYR A 102 11.46 -11.61 23.54
C TYR A 102 12.38 -11.24 24.71
N LYS A 103 13.24 -10.22 24.56
CA LYS A 103 14.17 -9.82 25.65
C LYS A 103 13.44 -9.37 26.91
N ARG A 104 12.27 -8.74 26.78
CA ARG A 104 11.44 -8.30 27.91
C ARG A 104 10.76 -9.44 28.65
N LEU A 105 10.29 -10.47 27.95
CA LEU A 105 9.58 -11.62 28.55
C LEU A 105 10.54 -12.66 29.13
N ILE A 106 11.63 -12.97 28.43
CA ILE A 106 12.54 -14.08 28.77
C ILE A 106 13.78 -13.61 29.52
N GLY A 107 14.09 -12.30 29.51
CA GLY A 107 15.15 -11.69 30.32
C GLY A 107 16.59 -12.13 29.97
N ARG A 108 16.77 -12.90 28.89
CA ARG A 108 18.04 -13.51 28.51
C ARG A 108 18.49 -13.04 27.14
N GLN A 109 19.73 -12.59 27.02
CA GLN A 109 20.34 -12.29 25.72
C GLN A 109 20.57 -13.59 24.94
N MET A 110 20.21 -13.58 23.66
CA MET A 110 20.56 -14.65 22.71
C MET A 110 21.94 -14.39 22.12
N THR A 111 22.62 -15.45 21.69
CA THR A 111 23.82 -15.33 20.84
C THR A 111 23.43 -14.86 19.43
N ASP A 112 24.27 -14.02 18.82
CA ASP A 112 24.01 -13.38 17.51
C ASP A 112 23.58 -14.36 16.42
N GLN A 113 24.21 -15.54 16.36
CA GLN A 113 23.87 -16.62 15.42
C GLN A 113 22.43 -17.11 15.60
N ARG A 114 21.97 -17.27 16.86
CA ARG A 114 20.59 -17.66 17.17
C ARG A 114 19.62 -16.50 16.91
N GLN A 115 20.02 -15.25 17.21
CA GLN A 115 19.20 -14.08 16.93
C GLN A 115 18.93 -13.98 15.41
N GLY A 116 19.96 -14.07 14.57
CA GLY A 116 19.82 -14.08 13.11
C GLY A 116 18.96 -15.24 12.57
N PHE A 117 19.04 -16.43 13.17
CA PHE A 117 18.19 -17.57 12.76
C PHE A 117 16.71 -17.35 13.13
N ILE A 118 16.42 -16.92 14.35
CA ILE A 118 15.05 -16.59 14.77
C ILE A 118 14.50 -15.41 13.95
N SER A 119 15.30 -14.38 13.67
CA SER A 119 14.87 -13.25 12.82
C SER A 119 14.40 -13.70 11.44
N LYS A 120 15.08 -14.68 10.82
CA LYS A 120 14.68 -15.26 9.52
C LYS A 120 13.36 -16.02 9.61
N ILE A 121 13.22 -16.93 10.59
CA ILE A 121 11.97 -17.68 10.81
C ILE A 121 10.80 -16.72 11.02
N LEU A 122 10.98 -15.73 11.89
CA LEU A 122 9.95 -14.76 12.21
C LEU A 122 9.57 -13.90 11.00
N SER A 123 10.52 -13.52 10.15
CA SER A 123 10.23 -12.81 8.89
C SER A 123 9.41 -13.65 7.91
N VAL A 124 9.64 -14.97 7.85
CA VAL A 124 8.82 -15.90 7.04
C VAL A 124 7.40 -16.01 7.60
N ILE A 125 7.25 -16.19 8.92
CA ILE A 125 5.93 -16.26 9.58
C ILE A 125 5.13 -14.96 9.34
N LEU A 126 5.77 -13.80 9.55
CA LEU A 126 5.15 -12.50 9.29
C LEU A 126 4.78 -12.32 7.80
N GLY A 127 5.60 -12.82 6.87
CA GLY A 127 5.28 -12.84 5.44
C GLY A 127 4.03 -13.66 5.12
N ILE A 128 3.88 -14.84 5.73
CA ILE A 128 2.67 -15.68 5.61
C ILE A 128 1.46 -14.95 6.19
N VAL A 129 1.58 -14.29 7.35
CA VAL A 129 0.49 -13.50 7.94
C VAL A 129 0.08 -12.36 7.03
N VAL A 130 1.03 -11.62 6.44
CA VAL A 130 0.72 -10.56 5.45
C VAL A 130 0.02 -11.12 4.23
N MET A 131 0.44 -12.29 3.73
CA MET A 131 -0.21 -12.98 2.60
C MET A 131 -1.61 -13.51 2.94
N LEU A 132 -1.93 -13.77 4.20
CA LEU A 132 -3.30 -14.08 4.64
C LEU A 132 -4.15 -12.81 4.81
N LEU A 133 -3.54 -11.67 5.16
CA LEU A 133 -4.23 -10.39 5.28
C LEU A 133 -4.67 -9.80 3.93
N THR A 134 -4.05 -10.17 2.80
CA THR A 134 -4.48 -9.69 1.47
C THR A 134 -5.92 -10.11 1.12
N TYR A 135 -6.38 -11.28 1.60
CA TYR A 135 -7.78 -11.71 1.47
C TYR A 135 -8.77 -10.84 2.24
N VAL A 136 -8.31 -10.02 3.20
CA VAL A 136 -9.13 -9.03 3.89
C VAL A 136 -9.12 -7.70 3.12
N VAL A 137 -8.03 -7.40 2.39
CA VAL A 137 -7.90 -6.18 1.57
C VAL A 137 -8.86 -6.17 0.38
N SER A 138 -9.26 -7.34 -0.15
CA SER A 138 -10.24 -7.44 -1.26
C SER A 138 -11.66 -6.97 -0.91
N TYR A 139 -11.95 -6.67 0.36
CA TYR A 139 -13.23 -6.08 0.79
C TYR A 139 -13.21 -4.54 0.84
N PHE A 140 -12.13 -3.89 0.42
CA PHE A 140 -12.00 -2.43 0.42
C PHE A 140 -12.14 -1.86 -1.00
N ASP A 141 -13.11 -0.97 -1.23
CA ASP A 141 -13.38 -0.34 -2.54
C ASP A 141 -12.22 0.52 -3.09
N SER A 142 -11.25 0.88 -2.24
CA SER A 142 -10.06 1.64 -2.63
C SER A 142 -8.92 1.39 -1.64
N ILE A 143 -7.90 0.66 -2.10
CA ILE A 143 -6.78 0.21 -1.27
C ILE A 143 -5.94 1.41 -0.82
N LEU A 144 -5.71 2.38 -1.71
CA LEU A 144 -4.96 3.60 -1.41
C LEU A 144 -5.61 4.42 -0.28
N ASN A 145 -6.92 4.64 -0.34
CA ASN A 145 -7.65 5.39 0.68
C ASN A 145 -7.68 4.64 2.03
N ALA A 146 -7.84 3.32 2.00
CA ALA A 146 -7.79 2.48 3.21
C ALA A 146 -6.42 2.54 3.88
N THR A 147 -5.34 2.42 3.10
CA THR A 147 -3.95 2.41 3.57
C THR A 147 -3.57 3.77 4.18
N LEU A 148 -3.86 4.88 3.49
CA LEU A 148 -3.59 6.24 4.01
C LEU A 148 -4.35 6.51 5.31
N SER A 149 -5.62 6.07 5.39
CA SER A 149 -6.42 6.21 6.61
C SER A 149 -5.81 5.40 7.77
N LEU A 150 -5.36 4.16 7.50
CA LEU A 150 -4.79 3.29 8.51
C LEU A 150 -3.45 3.81 9.05
N PHE A 151 -2.58 4.34 8.18
CA PHE A 151 -1.38 5.06 8.61
C PHE A 151 -1.74 6.25 9.50
N GLY A 152 -2.70 7.10 9.11
CA GLY A 152 -3.14 8.22 9.94
C GLY A 152 -3.65 7.81 11.34
N VAL A 153 -4.42 6.73 11.42
CA VAL A 153 -4.99 6.19 12.68
C VAL A 153 -3.91 5.64 13.62
N ILE A 154 -2.89 4.98 13.09
CA ILE A 154 -1.84 4.33 13.90
C ILE A 154 -0.67 5.29 14.19
N GLU A 155 -0.14 5.97 13.17
CA GLU A 155 1.01 6.84 13.29
C GLU A 155 0.68 8.16 14.00
N GLY A 156 -0.56 8.66 13.86
CA GLY A 156 -1.02 9.91 14.49
C GLY A 156 -0.83 9.94 16.01
N PRO A 157 -1.38 8.97 16.78
CA PRO A 157 -1.18 8.89 18.22
C PRO A 157 0.27 8.65 18.64
N ILE A 158 1.04 7.86 17.86
CA ILE A 158 2.47 7.61 18.12
C ILE A 158 3.25 8.93 18.00
N MET A 159 3.04 9.67 16.90
CA MET A 159 3.65 10.98 16.67
C MET A 159 3.23 11.98 17.74
N GLY A 160 1.95 12.00 18.14
CA GLY A 160 1.44 12.85 19.21
C GLY A 160 2.15 12.62 20.55
N VAL A 161 2.36 11.36 20.94
CA VAL A 161 3.14 11.02 22.15
C VAL A 161 4.61 11.39 22.02
N PHE A 162 5.21 11.22 20.84
CA PHE A 162 6.60 11.59 20.59
C PHE A 162 6.82 13.11 20.68
N VAL A 163 5.94 13.90 20.06
CA VAL A 163 5.91 15.36 20.16
C VAL A 163 5.68 15.81 21.60
N LEU A 164 4.74 15.18 22.32
CA LEU A 164 4.51 15.45 23.75
C LEU A 164 5.79 15.24 24.58
N GLY A 165 6.49 14.12 24.38
CA GLY A 165 7.74 13.81 25.08
C GLY A 165 8.91 14.72 24.72
N LEU A 166 8.96 15.26 23.50
CA LEU A 166 10.06 16.11 23.04
C LEU A 166 9.90 17.58 23.44
N PHE A 167 8.67 18.12 23.44
CA PHE A 167 8.42 19.54 23.73
C PHE A 167 7.96 19.83 25.17
N PHE A 168 7.37 18.86 25.88
CA PHE A 168 6.79 19.10 27.21
C PHE A 168 7.55 18.34 28.31
N PRO A 169 8.55 18.97 28.98
CA PRO A 169 9.37 18.31 30.01
C PRO A 169 8.60 17.92 31.29
N ARG A 170 7.32 18.33 31.41
CA ARG A 170 6.41 17.91 32.49
C ARG A 170 5.48 16.76 32.09
N ALA A 171 5.61 16.20 30.88
CA ALA A 171 4.83 15.05 30.44
C ALA A 171 5.11 13.82 31.31
N ASN A 172 4.06 13.13 31.76
CA ASN A 172 4.18 11.95 32.62
C ASN A 172 3.81 10.67 31.86
N ARG A 173 4.38 9.53 32.28
CA ARG A 173 4.16 8.23 31.63
C ARG A 173 2.68 7.81 31.60
N ARG A 174 1.90 8.17 32.63
CA ARG A 174 0.47 7.85 32.72
C ARG A 174 -0.35 8.67 31.71
N GLY A 175 -0.14 9.98 31.62
CA GLY A 175 -0.81 10.86 30.67
C GLY A 175 -0.43 10.55 29.21
N ALA A 176 0.83 10.21 28.94
CA ALA A 176 1.25 9.73 27.63
C ALA A 176 0.52 8.43 27.24
N LEU A 177 0.41 7.45 28.15
CA LEU A 177 -0.32 6.21 27.90
C LEU A 177 -1.83 6.43 27.72
N ILE A 178 -2.45 7.24 28.57
CA ILE A 178 -3.89 7.56 28.48
C ILE A 178 -4.17 8.30 27.17
N GLY A 179 -3.39 9.34 26.85
CA GLY A 179 -3.53 10.09 25.59
C GLY A 179 -3.32 9.24 24.35
N PHE A 180 -2.38 8.29 24.39
CA PHE A 180 -2.20 7.30 23.31
C PHE A 180 -3.47 6.46 23.12
N VAL A 181 -3.97 5.84 24.19
CA VAL A 181 -5.12 4.92 24.12
C VAL A 181 -6.41 5.65 23.77
N THR A 182 -6.67 6.84 24.32
CA THR A 182 -7.86 7.63 23.99
C THR A 182 -7.79 8.20 22.58
N GLY A 183 -6.63 8.69 22.15
CA GLY A 183 -6.41 9.15 20.78
C GLY A 183 -6.59 8.04 19.75
N LEU A 184 -6.02 6.87 20.00
CA LEU A 184 -6.18 5.68 19.14
C LEU A 184 -7.65 5.21 19.09
N ALA A 185 -8.34 5.14 20.24
CA ALA A 185 -9.75 4.76 20.29
C ALA A 185 -10.66 5.75 19.53
N PHE A 186 -10.38 7.06 19.66
CA PHE A 186 -11.13 8.09 18.95
C PHE A 186 -10.91 8.06 17.43
N LEU A 187 -9.66 7.89 16.98
CA LEU A 187 -9.34 7.73 15.55
C LEU A 187 -9.90 6.42 14.98
N LEU A 188 -9.88 5.32 15.74
CA LEU A 188 -10.53 4.06 15.34
C LEU A 188 -12.05 4.22 15.20
N TRP A 189 -12.71 4.96 16.10
CA TRP A 189 -14.13 5.28 15.96
C TRP A 189 -14.38 6.10 14.68
N ILE A 190 -13.61 7.16 14.43
CA ILE A 190 -13.74 7.95 13.20
C ILE A 190 -13.52 7.08 11.96
N PHE A 191 -12.51 6.21 11.96
CA PHE A 191 -12.23 5.30 10.85
C PHE A 191 -13.38 4.31 10.59
N LEU A 192 -13.84 3.61 11.64
CA LEU A 192 -14.96 2.65 11.52
C LEU A 192 -16.27 3.35 11.11
N GLY A 193 -16.56 4.52 11.69
CA GLY A 193 -17.70 5.36 11.30
C GLY A 193 -17.63 5.77 9.83
N ALA A 194 -16.46 6.23 9.36
CA ALA A 194 -16.26 6.55 7.96
C ALA A 194 -16.47 5.34 7.04
N GLN A 195 -15.99 4.14 7.41
CA GLN A 195 -16.23 2.92 6.63
C GLN A 195 -17.72 2.52 6.59
N ILE A 196 -18.47 2.72 7.68
CA ILE A 196 -19.92 2.42 7.73
C ILE A 196 -20.73 3.44 6.91
N THR A 197 -20.40 4.73 7.01
CA THR A 197 -21.12 5.81 6.30
C THR A 197 -20.71 5.97 4.83
N LYS A 198 -19.56 5.41 4.40
CA LYS A 198 -19.02 5.52 3.04
C LYS A 198 -19.94 5.04 1.91
N LYS A 199 -20.99 4.26 2.21
CA LYS A 199 -22.04 3.87 1.24
C LYS A 199 -22.71 5.06 0.52
N GLN A 200 -22.51 6.30 1.00
CA GLN A 200 -23.20 7.48 0.49
C GLN A 200 -22.30 8.56 -0.13
N MET A 201 -20.97 8.47 0.00
CA MET A 201 -20.05 9.35 -0.74
C MET A 201 -19.60 8.67 -2.02
N LYS A 202 -20.46 8.70 -3.04
CA LYS A 202 -20.02 8.53 -4.42
C LYS A 202 -18.94 9.58 -4.67
N ASN A 203 -17.70 9.14 -4.89
CA ASN A 203 -16.60 10.03 -5.21
C ASN A 203 -17.06 11.00 -6.31
N VAL A 204 -16.74 12.29 -6.16
CA VAL A 204 -16.91 13.24 -7.25
C VAL A 204 -15.84 12.91 -8.28
N SER A 205 -16.13 11.90 -9.09
CA SER A 205 -15.45 11.67 -10.36
C SER A 205 -15.52 12.98 -11.13
N LEU A 206 -14.38 13.45 -11.61
CA LEU A 206 -14.37 14.50 -12.64
C LEU A 206 -15.26 14.04 -13.80
N SER A 207 -15.79 14.98 -14.57
CA SER A 207 -16.66 14.68 -15.70
C SER A 207 -15.88 13.94 -16.80
N LEU A 208 -15.80 12.61 -16.67
CA LEU A 208 -15.23 11.70 -17.64
C LEU A 208 -16.25 11.46 -18.74
N SER A 209 -15.82 11.62 -19.99
CA SER A 209 -16.65 11.32 -21.15
C SER A 209 -16.48 9.86 -21.55
N ILE A 210 -17.55 9.28 -22.07
CA ILE A 210 -17.55 7.95 -22.72
C ILE A 210 -17.82 8.13 -24.23
N ALA A 211 -18.01 9.38 -24.69
CA ALA A 211 -18.54 9.69 -26.02
C ALA A 211 -17.64 9.26 -27.18
N ASN A 212 -16.36 8.95 -26.92
CA ASN A 212 -15.39 8.53 -27.93
C ASN A 212 -14.80 7.13 -27.66
N CYS A 213 -15.40 6.34 -26.76
CA CYS A 213 -15.04 4.93 -26.62
C CYS A 213 -15.60 4.13 -27.81
N SER A 214 -14.71 3.58 -28.63
CA SER A 214 -15.09 2.61 -29.66
C SER A 214 -15.71 1.36 -29.03
N GLU A 215 -17.00 1.12 -29.25
CA GLU A 215 -17.63 -0.17 -28.96
C GLU A 215 -17.09 -1.24 -29.92
N THR A 216 -15.92 -1.80 -29.62
CA THR A 216 -15.48 -3.06 -30.22
C THR A 216 -16.16 -4.25 -29.53
N ILE A 217 -17.48 -4.14 -29.32
CA ILE A 217 -18.37 -5.31 -29.24
C ILE A 217 -18.84 -5.59 -30.66
N SER A 218 -17.90 -6.06 -31.49
CA SER A 218 -18.26 -6.66 -32.76
C SER A 218 -19.07 -7.92 -32.47
N ASN A 219 -20.40 -7.78 -32.58
CA ASN A 219 -21.36 -8.88 -32.67
C ASN A 219 -21.07 -9.68 -33.95
N THR A 220 -19.96 -10.40 -33.95
CA THR A 220 -19.56 -11.28 -35.04
C THR A 220 -20.35 -12.56 -34.88
N SER A 221 -21.54 -12.57 -35.48
CA SER A 221 -22.34 -13.78 -35.69
C SER A 221 -21.63 -14.71 -36.67
N THR A 222 -20.62 -15.44 -36.18
CA THR A 222 -19.97 -16.53 -36.90
C THR A 222 -20.42 -17.87 -36.33
N ASN A 223 -20.88 -18.74 -37.23
CA ASN A 223 -21.60 -19.96 -36.90
C ASN A 223 -20.81 -20.94 -36.04
N TRP A 224 -21.55 -21.66 -35.20
CA TRP A 224 -21.08 -22.79 -34.42
C TRP A 224 -20.54 -23.92 -35.29
N THR A 225 -19.31 -24.35 -35.06
CA THR A 225 -18.92 -25.74 -35.29
C THR A 225 -17.83 -26.20 -34.32
N THR A 226 -18.21 -27.15 -33.44
CA THR A 226 -17.37 -28.30 -33.02
C THR A 226 -16.26 -28.08 -31.98
N THR A 227 -16.57 -28.43 -30.71
CA THR A 227 -15.78 -29.35 -29.83
C THR A 227 -14.30 -28.97 -29.57
N THR A 228 -13.79 -28.65 -28.36
CA THR A 228 -14.07 -29.01 -26.95
C THR A 228 -13.36 -27.96 -26.06
N THR A 229 -13.42 -27.88 -24.72
CA THR A 229 -14.01 -28.69 -23.61
C THR A 229 -14.71 -27.76 -22.60
N VAL A 230 -15.34 -28.31 -21.55
CA VAL A 230 -15.89 -27.55 -20.41
C VAL A 230 -15.32 -28.05 -19.08
N ALA A 231 -14.89 -27.12 -18.22
CA ALA A 231 -14.76 -27.24 -16.76
C ALA A 231 -14.57 -25.79 -16.19
N MET A 232 -15.59 -24.93 -16.28
CA MET A 232 -16.73 -24.78 -15.35
C MET A 232 -16.36 -24.07 -14.04
N HIS A 233 -16.90 -22.86 -13.88
CA HIS A 233 -16.90 -22.00 -12.69
C HIS A 233 -17.50 -22.65 -11.44
N THR A 234 -17.04 -22.20 -10.28
CA THR A 234 -17.86 -21.75 -9.13
C THR A 234 -17.15 -20.56 -8.47
N SER A 235 -17.67 -19.32 -8.59
CA SER A 235 -18.72 -18.70 -7.74
C SER A 235 -18.21 -18.40 -6.32
N LEU A 236 -17.88 -17.15 -6.02
CA LEU A 236 -18.79 -16.11 -5.50
C LEU A 236 -19.18 -16.29 -4.01
N LYS A 237 -18.43 -15.62 -3.15
CA LYS A 237 -18.96 -14.70 -2.13
C LYS A 237 -17.89 -13.72 -1.68
#